data_AF-A0A521SK24-F1
#
_entry.id   AF-A0A521SK24-F1
#
_cell.length_a   1.000
_cell.length_b   1.000
_cell.length_c   1.000
_cell.angle_alpha   90.00
_cell.angle_beta   90.00
_cell.angle_gamma   90.00
#
_symmetry.space_group_name_H-M   'P 1'
#
loop_
_entity.id
_entity.type
_entity.pdbx_description
1 polymer ?
#
loop_
_entity_poly.entity_id
_entity_poly.type
_entity_poly.pdbx_seq_one_letter_code
_entity_poly.pdbx_strand_id
1 'polypeptide(L)'
;MTASFPTASTAELKKRLQHIIGERNPFSSPRHLAAVENYIEREFKSYGLSVESDNFTYWGRGFRNIIGHTAPHSYPSPTGRGKEGEGLVILGAHFDSVEGSPGADDNASGVTVLLEAARILSSLALRSPVIFCAFNLEESNMIGSTHFAKKLKAAGARVRAMVSLEMVGFTDSKVGGQQYPVGLRWFYPDRGDFIGVVGNWRSTSLLRQFSRSVRQVRGLPVETLTVLGNGFLVPQVRLSDHSPFWDLGYPALLITDTAFFRNPHYHGPSDTADTLDLDFMAKVCQGVVAAVLNL
;
A
#
# COMPACT_ATOMS: atom_id res chain seq x y z
N MET A 1 -7.43 -16.33 18.74
CA MET A 1 -6.24 -17.14 18.42
C MET A 1 -5.42 -16.34 17.41
N THR A 2 -4.24 -15.85 17.77
CA THR A 2 -3.31 -15.27 16.81
C THR A 2 -2.77 -16.43 15.96
N ALA A 3 -3.19 -16.52 14.70
CA ALA A 3 -2.57 -17.45 13.77
C ALA A 3 -1.06 -17.15 13.75
N SER A 4 -0.24 -18.17 13.99
CA SER A 4 1.21 -18.04 13.86
C SER A 4 1.54 -18.13 12.37
N PHE A 5 2.07 -17.04 11.82
CA PHE A 5 2.60 -16.97 10.46
C PHE A 5 4.05 -16.48 10.52
N PRO A 6 4.86 -16.75 9.49
CA PRO A 6 6.25 -16.29 9.45
C PRO A 6 6.36 -14.78 9.64
N THR A 7 7.29 -14.33 10.47
CA THR A 7 7.63 -12.90 10.59
C THR A 7 8.49 -12.45 9.41
N ALA A 8 8.29 -11.22 8.95
CA ALA A 8 9.15 -10.60 7.96
C ALA A 8 10.58 -10.46 8.49
N SER A 9 11.56 -10.91 7.71
CA SER A 9 12.99 -10.80 8.04
C SER A 9 13.56 -9.52 7.47
N THR A 10 14.25 -8.71 8.28
CA THR A 10 14.91 -7.47 7.81
C THR A 10 15.93 -7.74 6.70
N ALA A 11 16.61 -8.89 6.74
CA ALA A 11 17.53 -9.31 5.68
C ALA A 11 16.80 -9.56 4.35
N GLU A 12 15.60 -10.15 4.39
CA GLU A 12 14.80 -10.37 3.19
C GLU A 12 14.23 -9.06 2.67
N LEU A 13 13.72 -8.18 3.55
CA LEU A 13 13.27 -6.83 3.14
C LEU A 13 14.40 -6.06 2.46
N LYS A 14 15.61 -6.07 3.04
CA LYS A 14 16.79 -5.43 2.45
C LYS A 14 17.13 -5.97 1.07
N LYS A 15 17.08 -7.29 0.89
CA LYS A 15 17.32 -7.92 -0.41
C LYS A 15 16.27 -7.52 -1.45
N ARG A 16 15.00 -7.42 -1.07
CA ARG A 16 13.92 -6.97 -1.96
C ARG A 16 14.12 -5.51 -2.37
N LEU A 17 14.46 -4.64 -1.42
CA LEU A 17 14.74 -3.23 -1.68
C LEU A 17 15.85 -3.06 -2.71
N GLN A 18 16.91 -3.88 -2.69
CA GLN A 18 17.98 -3.83 -3.69
C GLN A 18 17.51 -4.09 -5.14
N HIS A 19 16.38 -4.77 -5.32
CA HIS A 19 15.79 -5.01 -6.65
C HIS A 19 14.85 -3.89 -7.11
N ILE A 20 14.43 -2.99 -6.20
CA ILE A 20 13.41 -1.97 -6.46
C ILE A 20 14.01 -0.57 -6.46
N ILE A 21 14.91 -0.27 -5.50
CA ILE A 21 15.47 1.07 -5.32
C ILE A 21 16.28 1.51 -6.54
N GLY A 22 16.08 2.77 -6.91
CA GLY A 22 16.60 3.41 -8.11
C GLY A 22 15.45 4.11 -8.83
N GLU A 23 15.75 5.09 -9.67
CA GLU A 23 14.71 5.88 -10.33
C GLU A 23 13.79 4.99 -11.18
N ARG A 24 12.49 5.06 -10.91
CA ARG A 24 11.41 4.33 -11.60
C ARG A 24 10.45 5.31 -12.29
N ASN A 25 10.96 6.44 -12.75
CA ASN A 25 10.15 7.37 -13.51
C ASN A 25 9.84 6.81 -14.93
N PRO A 26 8.58 6.85 -15.38
CA PRO A 26 8.14 6.32 -16.68
C PRO A 26 8.73 7.01 -17.92
N PHE A 27 9.30 8.20 -17.77
CA PHE A 27 9.84 9.01 -18.87
C PHE A 27 11.37 9.05 -18.85
N SER A 28 11.98 9.36 -17.71
CA SER A 28 13.43 9.48 -17.56
C SER A 28 14.13 8.14 -17.29
N SER A 29 13.47 7.17 -16.63
CA SER A 29 14.04 5.85 -16.32
C SER A 29 13.14 4.65 -16.71
N PRO A 30 12.63 4.58 -17.95
CA PRO A 30 11.67 3.54 -18.35
C PRO A 30 12.26 2.12 -18.32
N ARG A 31 13.58 1.96 -18.48
CA ARG A 31 14.23 0.65 -18.42
C ARG A 31 14.24 0.08 -17.01
N HIS A 32 14.51 0.91 -16.00
CA HIS A 32 14.52 0.46 -14.62
C HIS A 32 13.09 0.21 -14.11
N LEU A 33 12.14 1.10 -14.46
CA LEU A 33 10.71 0.86 -14.23
C LEU A 33 10.29 -0.52 -14.76
N ALA A 34 10.60 -0.85 -16.01
CA ALA A 34 10.28 -2.15 -16.60
C ALA A 34 10.99 -3.33 -15.91
N ALA A 35 12.22 -3.13 -15.41
CA ALA A 35 12.94 -4.15 -14.65
C ALA A 35 12.22 -4.46 -13.31
N VAL A 36 11.72 -3.43 -12.64
CA VAL A 36 10.94 -3.56 -11.40
C VAL A 36 9.58 -4.20 -11.65
N GLU A 37 8.87 -3.82 -12.73
CA GLU A 37 7.63 -4.51 -13.15
C GLU A 37 7.84 -6.02 -13.31
N ASN A 38 8.90 -6.39 -14.04
CA ASN A 38 9.24 -7.78 -14.29
C ASN A 38 9.68 -8.51 -13.01
N TYR A 39 10.31 -7.81 -12.08
CA TYR A 39 10.65 -8.36 -10.77
C TYR A 39 9.40 -8.67 -9.95
N ILE A 40 8.47 -7.71 -9.82
CA ILE A 40 7.21 -7.88 -9.10
C ILE A 40 6.39 -9.03 -9.71
N GLU A 41 6.27 -9.06 -11.04
CA GLU A 41 5.56 -10.13 -11.74
C GLU A 41 6.17 -11.51 -11.46
N ARG A 42 7.50 -11.63 -11.45
CA ARG A 42 8.18 -12.90 -11.12
C ARG A 42 7.97 -13.31 -9.68
N GLU A 43 8.04 -12.38 -8.73
CA GLU A 43 7.81 -12.67 -7.31
C GLU A 43 6.37 -13.14 -7.09
N PHE A 44 5.37 -12.45 -7.64
CA PHE A 44 3.98 -12.91 -7.52
C PHE A 44 3.78 -14.32 -8.13
N LYS A 45 4.38 -14.61 -9.29
CA LYS A 45 4.33 -15.96 -9.88
C LYS A 45 5.02 -16.99 -9.00
N SER A 46 6.16 -16.67 -8.39
CA SER A 46 6.91 -17.59 -7.52
C SER A 46 6.13 -17.95 -6.25
N TYR A 47 5.20 -17.09 -5.83
CA TYR A 47 4.28 -17.34 -4.71
C TYR A 47 3.03 -18.14 -5.08
N GLY A 48 2.92 -18.60 -6.33
CA GLY A 48 1.77 -19.35 -6.82
C GLY A 48 0.54 -18.50 -7.14
N LEU A 49 0.68 -17.17 -7.24
CA LEU A 49 -0.43 -16.29 -7.59
C LEU A 49 -0.73 -16.35 -9.09
N SER A 50 -2.01 -16.22 -9.45
CA SER A 50 -2.41 -15.91 -10.83
C SER A 50 -2.09 -14.45 -11.11
N VAL A 51 -1.20 -14.17 -12.06
CA VAL A 51 -0.73 -12.80 -12.33
C VAL A 51 -1.36 -12.23 -13.60
N GLU A 52 -1.88 -11.01 -13.48
CA GLU A 52 -2.47 -10.23 -14.56
C GLU A 52 -1.67 -8.94 -14.81
N SER A 53 -1.48 -8.62 -16.09
CA SER A 53 -1.08 -7.29 -16.52
C SER A 53 -2.32 -6.47 -16.84
N ASP A 54 -2.69 -5.55 -15.95
CA ASP A 54 -3.83 -4.66 -16.15
C ASP A 54 -3.38 -3.44 -16.96
N ASN A 55 -3.47 -3.57 -18.28
CA ASN A 55 -2.94 -2.61 -19.24
C ASN A 55 -3.85 -1.39 -19.39
N PHE A 56 -3.25 -0.22 -19.53
CA PHE A 56 -3.92 1.05 -19.83
C PHE A 56 -3.00 1.98 -20.63
N THR A 57 -3.55 3.07 -21.17
CA THR A 57 -2.81 4.04 -21.97
C THR A 57 -2.75 5.38 -21.27
N TYR A 58 -1.57 6.00 -21.24
CA TYR A 58 -1.37 7.37 -20.81
C TYR A 58 -0.48 8.11 -21.82
N TRP A 59 -0.96 9.25 -22.31
CA TRP A 59 -0.28 10.07 -23.32
C TRP A 59 0.18 9.26 -24.56
N GLY A 60 -0.67 8.34 -25.02
CA GLY A 60 -0.40 7.48 -26.19
C GLY A 60 0.61 6.36 -25.94
N ARG A 61 1.15 6.20 -24.72
CA ARG A 61 2.02 5.10 -24.32
C ARG A 61 1.27 4.07 -23.49
N GLY A 62 1.59 2.79 -23.67
CA GLY A 62 1.04 1.71 -22.88
C GLY A 62 1.77 1.54 -21.55
N PHE A 63 1.00 1.35 -20.48
CA PHE A 63 1.47 1.06 -19.12
C PHE A 63 0.64 -0.09 -18.55
N ARG A 64 1.09 -0.66 -17.43
CA ARG A 64 0.39 -1.75 -16.75
C ARG A 64 0.52 -1.66 -15.24
N ASN A 65 -0.55 -2.00 -14.53
CA ASN A 65 -0.45 -2.47 -13.15
C ASN A 65 -0.08 -3.96 -13.15
N ILE A 66 0.62 -4.42 -12.12
CA ILE A 66 0.92 -5.85 -11.92
C ILE A 66 0.04 -6.38 -10.79
N ILE A 67 -0.82 -7.35 -11.11
CA ILE A 67 -1.86 -7.80 -10.18
C ILE A 67 -1.70 -9.29 -9.91
N GLY A 68 -1.47 -9.66 -8.64
CA GLY A 68 -1.42 -11.05 -8.19
C GLY A 68 -2.71 -11.46 -7.47
N HIS A 69 -3.34 -12.54 -7.90
CA HIS A 69 -4.60 -13.04 -7.34
C HIS A 69 -4.38 -14.34 -6.56
N THR A 70 -4.92 -14.43 -5.34
CA THR A 70 -4.90 -15.68 -4.55
C THR A 70 -5.93 -16.72 -5.00
N ALA A 71 -6.88 -16.31 -5.83
CA ALA A 71 -7.92 -17.16 -6.39
C ALA A 71 -8.07 -16.87 -7.90
N PRO A 72 -8.62 -17.81 -8.71
CA PRO A 72 -8.83 -17.58 -10.13
C PRO A 72 -9.65 -16.31 -10.40
N HIS A 73 -9.28 -15.60 -11.47
CA HIS A 73 -9.86 -14.34 -11.94
C HIS A 73 -11.39 -14.34 -11.99
N SER A 74 -12.01 -13.99 -10.87
CA SER A 74 -13.44 -13.75 -10.78
C SER A 74 -13.69 -12.71 -9.70
N TYR A 75 -14.23 -11.56 -10.09
CA TYR A 75 -14.63 -10.53 -9.14
C TYR A 75 -15.97 -10.93 -8.52
N PRO A 76 -16.06 -11.07 -7.18
CA PRO A 76 -17.32 -11.45 -6.56
C PRO A 76 -18.42 -10.44 -6.90
N SER A 77 -19.52 -10.92 -7.49
CA SER A 77 -20.70 -10.10 -7.79
C SER A 77 -21.55 -9.91 -6.52
N PRO A 78 -22.12 -8.71 -6.30
CA PRO A 78 -23.09 -8.44 -5.24
C PRO A 78 -24.34 -9.33 -5.31
N THR A 79 -24.66 -9.86 -6.50
CA THR A 79 -25.83 -10.73 -6.75
C THR A 79 -25.52 -12.22 -6.63
N GLY A 80 -24.25 -12.60 -6.44
CA GLY A 80 -23.88 -13.98 -6.19
C GLY A 80 -24.37 -14.43 -4.80
N ARG A 81 -24.72 -15.70 -4.64
CA ARG A 81 -24.98 -16.37 -3.35
C ARG A 81 -23.71 -16.47 -2.47
N GLY A 82 -22.86 -15.45 -2.46
CA GLY A 82 -21.75 -15.35 -1.54
C GLY A 82 -22.30 -15.05 -0.15
N LYS A 83 -21.81 -15.75 0.86
CA LYS A 83 -22.23 -15.51 2.24
C LYS A 83 -21.91 -14.06 2.62
N GLU A 84 -22.72 -13.46 3.48
CA GLU A 84 -22.39 -12.18 4.11
C GLU A 84 -20.97 -12.25 4.72
N GLY A 85 -20.01 -11.56 4.12
CA GLY A 85 -18.60 -11.61 4.54
C GLY A 85 -17.58 -11.77 3.41
N GLU A 86 -17.96 -12.34 2.26
CA GLU A 86 -17.05 -12.76 1.17
C GLU A 86 -16.80 -11.64 0.12
N GLY A 87 -16.31 -10.48 0.55
CA GLY A 87 -15.89 -9.42 -0.39
C GLY A 87 -14.39 -9.44 -0.65
N LEU A 88 -13.98 -8.91 -1.79
CA LEU A 88 -12.59 -8.82 -2.21
C LEU A 88 -11.77 -7.90 -1.29
N VAL A 89 -10.60 -8.36 -0.86
CA VAL A 89 -9.59 -7.54 -0.18
C VAL A 89 -8.48 -7.20 -1.16
N ILE A 90 -8.09 -5.94 -1.23
CA ILE A 90 -7.02 -5.44 -2.09
C ILE A 90 -5.93 -4.88 -1.19
N LEU A 91 -4.70 -5.35 -1.35
CA LEU A 91 -3.50 -4.74 -0.79
C LEU A 91 -2.68 -4.19 -1.95
N GLY A 92 -2.30 -2.92 -1.92
CA GLY A 92 -1.54 -2.32 -3.00
C GLY A 92 -0.50 -1.30 -2.56
N ALA A 93 0.41 -1.02 -3.48
CA ALA A 93 1.46 -0.01 -3.38
C ALA A 93 1.81 0.41 -4.81
N HIS A 94 2.22 1.66 -5.03
CA HIS A 94 2.77 2.04 -6.32
C HIS A 94 4.26 1.74 -6.41
N PHE A 95 4.74 1.49 -7.63
CA PHE A 95 6.13 1.17 -7.88
C PHE A 95 6.86 2.17 -8.76
N ASP A 96 6.17 3.16 -9.35
CA ASP A 96 6.85 4.27 -10.01
C ASP A 96 7.51 5.22 -8.99
N SER A 97 8.30 6.16 -9.50
CA SER A 97 8.88 7.26 -8.70
C SER A 97 8.92 8.53 -9.55
N VAL A 98 9.18 9.67 -8.90
CA VAL A 98 9.54 10.91 -9.62
C VAL A 98 10.94 10.84 -10.25
N GLU A 99 11.18 11.75 -11.19
CA GLU A 99 12.49 11.95 -11.84
C GLU A 99 13.56 12.36 -10.80
N GLY A 100 14.75 11.78 -10.87
CA GLY A 100 15.87 12.09 -9.99
C GLY A 100 15.80 11.49 -8.59
N SER A 101 14.73 10.79 -8.21
CA SER A 101 14.60 10.12 -6.91
C SER A 101 14.88 8.61 -7.03
N PRO A 102 15.73 8.02 -6.17
CA PRO A 102 15.82 6.55 -6.05
C PRO A 102 14.55 5.92 -5.46
N GLY A 103 13.72 6.72 -4.78
CA GLY A 103 12.41 6.31 -4.28
C GLY A 103 12.46 5.15 -3.28
N ALA A 104 13.38 5.21 -2.31
CA ALA A 104 13.56 4.14 -1.34
C ALA A 104 12.37 4.02 -0.39
N ASP A 105 11.99 5.12 0.24
CA ASP A 105 10.78 5.16 1.04
C ASP A 105 9.55 5.37 0.16
N ASP A 106 9.68 6.17 -0.91
CA ASP A 106 8.62 6.51 -1.86
C ASP A 106 8.82 5.87 -3.25
N ASN A 107 8.29 4.68 -3.53
CA ASN A 107 7.55 3.81 -2.61
C ASN A 107 8.09 2.36 -2.64
N ALA A 108 9.41 2.21 -2.75
CA ALA A 108 10.04 0.88 -2.68
C ALA A 108 9.79 0.20 -1.32
N SER A 109 9.62 0.98 -0.24
CA SER A 109 9.23 0.49 1.07
C SER A 109 7.85 -0.20 1.04
N GLY A 110 6.83 0.44 0.45
CA GLY A 110 5.49 -0.10 0.30
C GLY A 110 5.44 -1.33 -0.61
N VAL A 111 6.14 -1.29 -1.75
CA VAL A 111 6.26 -2.46 -2.66
C VAL A 111 6.95 -3.63 -1.95
N THR A 112 7.96 -3.37 -1.13
CA THR A 112 8.66 -4.41 -0.37
C THR A 112 7.72 -5.08 0.64
N VAL A 113 6.93 -4.29 1.38
CA VAL A 113 5.91 -4.82 2.30
C VAL A 113 4.81 -5.57 1.54
N LEU A 114 4.39 -5.09 0.37
CA LEU A 114 3.41 -5.76 -0.50
C LEU A 114 3.91 -7.16 -0.92
N LEU A 115 5.15 -7.25 -1.41
CA LEU A 115 5.74 -8.52 -1.86
C LEU A 115 5.87 -9.53 -0.71
N GLU A 116 6.33 -9.08 0.46
CA GLU A 116 6.48 -9.97 1.61
C GLU A 116 5.12 -10.40 2.19
N ALA A 117 4.14 -9.50 2.22
CA ALA A 117 2.78 -9.84 2.59
C ALA A 117 2.16 -10.85 1.60
N ALA A 118 2.38 -10.66 0.29
CA ALA A 118 1.94 -11.58 -0.74
C ALA A 118 2.53 -12.99 -0.56
N ARG A 119 3.84 -13.08 -0.30
CA ARG A 119 4.54 -14.34 -0.02
C ARG A 119 3.94 -15.10 1.16
N ILE A 120 3.63 -14.39 2.24
CA ILE A 120 3.09 -15.00 3.45
C ILE A 120 1.63 -15.40 3.24
N LEU A 121 0.79 -14.46 2.79
CA LEU A 121 -0.66 -14.66 2.68
C LEU A 121 -1.05 -15.69 1.62
N SER A 122 -0.29 -15.82 0.53
CA SER A 122 -0.58 -16.83 -0.51
C SER A 122 -0.41 -18.28 -0.02
N SER A 123 0.34 -18.48 1.08
CA SER A 123 0.55 -19.79 1.70
C SER A 123 -0.50 -20.15 2.77
N LEU A 124 -1.44 -19.24 3.07
CA LEU A 124 -2.41 -19.38 4.15
C LEU A 124 -3.83 -19.60 3.63
N ALA A 125 -4.68 -20.19 4.46
CA ALA A 125 -6.11 -20.25 4.21
C ALA A 125 -6.75 -18.88 4.49
N LEU A 126 -7.15 -18.17 3.44
CA LEU A 126 -7.74 -16.84 3.51
C LEU A 126 -9.28 -16.92 3.56
N ARG A 127 -9.91 -16.04 4.35
CA ARG A 127 -11.37 -15.93 4.44
C ARG A 127 -11.99 -15.22 3.25
N SER A 128 -11.28 -14.22 2.75
CA SER A 128 -11.62 -13.45 1.56
C SER A 128 -10.56 -13.69 0.49
N PRO A 129 -10.94 -13.65 -0.80
CA PRO A 129 -9.94 -13.56 -1.86
C PRO A 129 -9.15 -12.26 -1.67
N VAL A 130 -7.83 -12.35 -1.82
CA VAL A 130 -6.92 -11.22 -1.73
C VAL A 130 -6.33 -10.98 -3.12
N ILE A 131 -6.31 -9.71 -3.52
CA ILE A 131 -5.57 -9.22 -4.67
C ILE A 131 -4.43 -8.34 -4.18
N PHE A 132 -3.24 -8.61 -4.70
CA PHE A 132 -2.04 -7.78 -4.53
C PHE A 132 -1.86 -6.91 -5.77
N CYS A 133 -1.88 -5.59 -5.62
CA CYS A 133 -1.75 -4.66 -6.74
C CYS A 133 -0.48 -3.82 -6.61
N ALA A 134 0.44 -3.96 -7.56
CA ALA A 134 1.49 -2.98 -7.76
C ALA A 134 1.00 -1.97 -8.81
N PHE A 135 0.73 -0.74 -8.39
CA PHE A 135 0.19 0.33 -9.24
C PHE A 135 1.31 1.10 -9.95
N ASN A 136 1.04 1.50 -11.19
CA ASN A 136 1.94 2.34 -11.98
C ASN A 136 1.32 3.72 -12.16
N LEU A 137 2.16 4.73 -12.37
CA LEU A 137 1.76 6.13 -12.58
C LEU A 137 0.96 6.71 -11.41
N GLU A 138 1.35 6.40 -10.17
CA GLU A 138 0.82 7.08 -8.99
C GLU A 138 1.27 8.54 -9.00
N GLU A 139 2.56 8.76 -9.28
CA GLU A 139 3.20 10.08 -9.29
C GLU A 139 2.67 10.98 -10.41
N SER A 140 1.95 10.38 -11.36
CA SER A 140 1.22 11.07 -12.43
C SER A 140 -0.27 11.22 -12.10
N ASN A 141 -0.62 11.36 -10.81
CA ASN A 141 -1.97 11.54 -10.28
C ASN A 141 -2.82 10.24 -10.28
N MET A 142 -2.28 9.18 -9.66
CA MET A 142 -2.94 7.90 -9.36
C MET A 142 -3.61 7.25 -10.58
N ILE A 143 -2.96 7.30 -11.75
CA ILE A 143 -3.58 6.86 -13.00
C ILE A 143 -3.83 5.35 -13.00
N GLY A 144 -2.85 4.56 -12.56
CA GLY A 144 -2.96 3.10 -12.54
C GLY A 144 -4.06 2.62 -11.59
N SER A 145 -4.09 3.14 -10.37
CA SER A 145 -5.15 2.81 -9.40
C SER A 145 -6.51 3.37 -9.79
N THR A 146 -6.59 4.54 -10.42
CA THR A 146 -7.84 5.08 -10.99
C THR A 146 -8.39 4.17 -12.08
N HIS A 147 -7.54 3.70 -12.99
CA HIS A 147 -7.92 2.74 -14.04
C HIS A 147 -8.45 1.45 -13.40
N PHE A 148 -7.71 0.88 -12.45
CA PHE A 148 -8.10 -0.38 -11.81
C PHE A 148 -9.41 -0.24 -10.99
N ALA A 149 -9.57 0.84 -10.23
CA ALA A 149 -10.79 1.09 -9.47
C ALA A 149 -12.02 1.25 -10.39
N LYS A 150 -11.87 1.92 -11.54
CA LYS A 150 -12.93 2.01 -12.57
C LYS A 150 -13.26 0.65 -13.18
N LYS A 151 -12.24 -0.18 -13.46
CA LYS A 151 -12.42 -1.55 -13.96
C LYS A 151 -13.21 -2.41 -12.96
N LEU A 152 -12.87 -2.34 -11.67
CA LEU A 152 -13.62 -3.02 -10.60
C LEU A 152 -15.08 -2.54 -10.55
N LYS A 153 -15.30 -1.23 -10.68
CA LYS A 153 -16.65 -0.64 -10.67
C LYS A 153 -17.48 -1.12 -11.86
N ALA A 154 -16.90 -1.15 -13.06
CA ALA A 154 -17.54 -1.64 -14.27
C ALA A 154 -17.86 -3.13 -14.18
N ALA A 155 -16.99 -3.93 -13.55
CA ALA A 155 -17.22 -5.34 -13.27
C ALA A 155 -18.24 -5.59 -12.15
N GLY A 156 -18.73 -4.54 -11.47
CA GLY A 156 -19.62 -4.67 -10.32
C GLY A 156 -18.95 -5.30 -9.10
N ALA A 157 -17.61 -5.31 -9.01
CA ALA A 157 -16.87 -6.03 -7.98
C ALA A 157 -17.24 -5.54 -6.57
N ARG A 158 -17.54 -6.48 -5.66
CA ARG A 158 -17.75 -6.21 -4.23
C ARG A 158 -16.41 -6.14 -3.50
N VAL A 159 -15.85 -4.93 -3.39
CA VAL A 159 -14.64 -4.67 -2.58
C VAL A 159 -15.02 -4.48 -1.11
N ARG A 160 -14.48 -5.33 -0.25
CA ARG A 160 -14.62 -5.25 1.22
C ARG A 160 -13.60 -4.30 1.83
N ALA A 161 -12.39 -4.31 1.29
CA ALA A 161 -11.30 -3.46 1.73
C ALA A 161 -10.32 -3.21 0.59
N MET A 162 -9.85 -1.98 0.47
CA MET A 162 -8.60 -1.65 -0.21
C MET A 162 -7.63 -1.05 0.81
N VAL A 163 -6.38 -1.45 0.77
CA VAL A 163 -5.32 -0.96 1.66
C VAL A 163 -4.17 -0.52 0.78
N SER A 164 -3.87 0.79 0.79
CA SER A 164 -2.73 1.39 0.10
C SER A 164 -1.56 1.49 1.06
N LEU A 165 -0.41 0.95 0.68
CA LEU A 165 0.87 1.13 1.37
C LEU A 165 1.60 2.28 0.69
N GLU A 166 1.86 3.34 1.45
CA GLU A 166 2.38 4.61 0.94
C GLU A 166 3.42 5.14 1.90
N MET A 167 4.70 4.90 1.59
CA MET A 167 5.83 5.22 2.46
C MET A 167 5.69 4.60 3.85
N VAL A 168 6.39 3.51 4.10
CA VAL A 168 6.22 2.70 5.32
C VAL A 168 7.54 2.38 5.99
N GLY A 169 8.59 3.13 5.65
CA GLY A 169 9.96 2.82 6.02
C GLY A 169 10.70 3.91 6.76
N PHE A 170 10.24 5.16 6.78
CA PHE A 170 10.96 6.23 7.45
C PHE A 170 10.46 6.52 8.88
N THR A 171 11.40 6.67 9.81
CA THR A 171 11.12 7.09 11.18
C THR A 171 12.00 8.28 11.57
N ASP A 172 11.43 9.23 12.32
CA ASP A 172 12.21 10.26 13.02
C ASP A 172 11.76 10.35 14.48
N SER A 173 12.51 9.69 15.36
CA SER A 173 12.22 9.65 16.78
C SER A 173 12.58 10.95 17.52
N LYS A 174 13.10 11.99 16.84
CA LYS A 174 13.42 13.27 17.47
C LYS A 174 12.14 14.03 17.85
N VAL A 175 12.26 14.87 18.88
CA VAL A 175 11.23 15.87 19.22
C VAL A 175 11.11 16.84 18.04
N GLY A 176 9.90 17.12 17.59
CA GLY A 176 9.60 17.89 16.38
C GLY A 176 9.88 17.14 15.07
N GLY A 177 10.17 15.83 15.12
CA GLY A 177 10.39 14.98 13.94
C GLY A 177 9.12 14.69 13.15
N GLN A 178 7.96 15.12 13.64
CA GLN A 178 6.67 14.91 13.01
C GLN A 178 5.91 16.22 12.83
N GLN A 179 5.51 16.51 11.61
CA GLN A 179 4.63 17.63 11.26
C GLN A 179 3.23 17.12 10.93
N TYR A 180 2.28 18.04 10.80
CA TYR A 180 0.89 17.70 10.50
C TYR A 180 0.19 18.85 9.76
N PRO A 181 -0.92 18.57 9.06
CA PRO A 181 -1.91 19.59 8.73
C PRO A 181 -2.32 20.41 9.96
N VAL A 182 -2.71 21.67 9.72
CA VAL A 182 -3.11 22.61 10.77
C VAL A 182 -4.15 21.98 11.70
N GLY A 183 -3.89 22.07 13.01
CA GLY A 183 -4.79 21.60 14.06
C GLY A 183 -4.59 20.15 14.49
N LEU A 184 -4.04 19.27 13.64
CA LEU A 184 -3.86 17.86 14.00
C LEU A 184 -2.71 17.63 15.01
N ARG A 185 -1.70 18.51 15.03
CA ARG A 185 -0.57 18.44 15.99
C ARG A 185 -0.96 18.41 17.48
N TRP A 186 -2.18 18.83 17.83
CA TRP A 186 -2.67 18.80 19.21
C TRP A 186 -3.17 17.43 19.66
N PHE A 187 -3.38 16.51 18.72
CA PHE A 187 -4.00 15.20 18.96
C PHE A 187 -3.05 14.03 18.73
N TYR A 188 -1.91 14.26 18.07
CA TYR A 188 -1.00 13.21 17.63
C TYR A 188 0.43 13.43 18.15
N PRO A 189 1.26 12.37 18.21
CA PRO A 189 2.61 12.44 18.74
C PRO A 189 3.52 13.40 17.98
N ASP A 190 4.44 14.05 18.71
CA ASP A 190 5.45 14.96 18.14
C ASP A 190 6.68 14.22 17.56
N ARG A 191 6.79 12.91 17.82
CA ARG A 191 7.82 12.02 17.28
C ARG A 191 7.23 11.18 16.15
N GLY A 192 8.01 11.00 15.09
CA GLY A 192 7.64 10.26 13.89
C GLY A 192 8.06 8.79 13.92
N ASP A 193 7.75 8.06 14.99
CA ASP A 193 8.09 6.64 15.18
C ASP A 193 6.85 5.73 15.23
N PHE A 194 5.76 6.16 14.59
CA PHE A 194 4.49 5.45 14.47
C PHE A 194 4.10 5.19 13.01
N ILE A 195 3.23 4.20 12.78
CA ILE A 195 2.56 4.02 11.49
C ILE A 195 1.15 4.64 11.54
N GLY A 196 0.81 5.44 10.55
CA GLY A 196 -0.50 6.03 10.35
C GLY A 196 -1.43 5.10 9.58
N VAL A 197 -2.70 5.02 10.01
CA VAL A 197 -3.78 4.35 9.29
C VAL A 197 -4.90 5.37 9.08
N VAL A 198 -5.10 5.81 7.84
CA VAL A 198 -6.09 6.84 7.50
C VAL A 198 -7.25 6.23 6.72
N GLY A 199 -8.47 6.56 7.11
CA GLY A 199 -9.70 6.12 6.44
C GLY A 199 -10.68 7.28 6.28
N ASN A 200 -11.54 7.25 5.28
CA ASN A 200 -12.70 8.13 5.25
C ASN A 200 -13.82 7.61 6.18
N TRP A 201 -14.85 8.43 6.41
CA TRP A 201 -16.01 8.04 7.23
C TRP A 201 -16.63 6.68 6.85
N ARG A 202 -16.74 6.37 5.55
CA ARG A 202 -17.26 5.08 5.05
C ARG A 202 -16.38 3.89 5.43
N SER A 203 -15.09 4.14 5.63
CA SER A 203 -14.10 3.13 5.98
C SER A 203 -13.93 2.97 7.50
N THR A 204 -14.71 3.65 8.35
CA THR A 204 -14.53 3.62 9.82
C THR A 204 -14.58 2.21 10.42
N SER A 205 -15.43 1.32 9.90
CA SER A 205 -15.46 -0.08 10.35
C SER A 205 -14.19 -0.83 9.97
N LEU A 206 -13.75 -0.67 8.72
CA LEU A 206 -12.52 -1.23 8.19
C LEU A 206 -11.30 -0.71 8.98
N LEU A 207 -11.22 0.60 9.21
CA LEU A 207 -10.17 1.27 9.97
C LEU A 207 -10.03 0.67 11.37
N ARG A 208 -11.13 0.51 12.10
CA ARG A 208 -11.13 -0.09 13.45
C ARG A 208 -10.67 -1.55 13.43
N GLN A 209 -11.20 -2.35 12.49
CA GLN A 209 -10.85 -3.76 12.38
C GLN A 209 -9.37 -3.94 12.02
N PHE A 210 -8.89 -3.21 11.02
CA PHE A 210 -7.50 -3.25 10.54
C PHE A 210 -6.54 -2.81 11.65
N SER A 211 -6.77 -1.62 12.23
CA SER A 211 -5.88 -1.04 13.24
C SER A 211 -5.82 -1.89 14.52
N ARG A 212 -6.91 -2.56 14.91
CA ARG A 212 -6.90 -3.50 16.05
C ARG A 212 -5.90 -4.63 15.85
N SER A 213 -5.79 -5.15 14.62
CA SER A 213 -4.84 -6.21 14.28
C SER A 213 -3.41 -5.68 14.24
N VAL A 214 -3.17 -4.51 13.63
CA VAL A 214 -1.83 -3.90 13.59
C VAL A 214 -1.31 -3.60 15.00
N ARG A 215 -2.16 -3.10 15.91
CA ARG A 215 -1.81 -2.81 17.31
C ARG A 215 -1.41 -4.04 18.13
N GLN A 216 -1.61 -5.26 17.62
CA GLN A 216 -1.09 -6.48 18.28
C GLN A 216 0.42 -6.67 18.07
N VAL A 217 1.02 -5.95 17.11
CA VAL A 217 2.46 -6.02 16.87
C VAL A 217 3.18 -5.24 17.97
N ARG A 218 3.94 -5.97 18.78
CA ARG A 218 4.68 -5.39 19.90
C ARG A 218 5.73 -4.38 19.38
N GLY A 219 5.73 -3.18 19.97
CA GLY A 219 6.72 -2.15 19.66
C GLY A 219 6.50 -1.47 18.31
N LEU A 220 5.27 -1.49 17.79
CA LEU A 220 4.81 -0.67 16.66
C LEU A 220 3.71 0.28 17.15
N PRO A 221 4.03 1.56 17.41
CA PRO A 221 3.00 2.58 17.64
C PRO A 221 2.13 2.76 16.40
N VAL A 222 0.82 2.90 16.60
CA VAL A 222 -0.16 3.03 15.52
C VAL A 222 -1.07 4.20 15.80
N GLU A 223 -1.14 5.15 14.88
CA GLU A 223 -2.06 6.28 14.93
C GLU A 223 -3.12 6.18 13.84
N THR A 224 -4.34 6.61 14.15
CA THR A 224 -5.48 6.49 13.22
C THR A 224 -6.12 7.83 12.98
N LEU A 225 -6.52 8.09 11.74
CA LEU A 225 -7.26 9.29 11.35
C LEU A 225 -8.49 8.91 10.52
N THR A 226 -9.66 9.37 10.95
CA THR A 226 -10.87 9.32 10.13
C THR A 226 -11.13 10.69 9.52
N VAL A 227 -11.13 10.78 8.19
CA VAL A 227 -11.41 12.03 7.48
C VAL A 227 -12.87 12.13 7.00
N LEU A 228 -13.42 13.34 7.08
CA LEU A 228 -14.73 13.69 6.54
C LEU A 228 -14.64 14.04 5.05
N GLY A 229 -15.75 13.88 4.32
CA GLY A 229 -15.85 14.28 2.92
C GLY A 229 -14.75 13.69 2.03
N ASN A 230 -14.40 12.40 2.21
CA ASN A 230 -13.31 11.73 1.48
C ASN A 230 -11.95 12.45 1.55
N GLY A 231 -11.69 13.26 2.57
CA GLY A 231 -10.42 13.98 2.72
C GLY A 231 -10.31 15.26 1.89
N PHE A 232 -11.37 15.77 1.25
CA PHE A 232 -11.32 17.03 0.50
C PHE A 232 -11.00 18.26 1.38
N LEU A 233 -11.25 18.17 2.69
CA LEU A 233 -10.88 19.23 3.65
C LEU A 233 -9.41 19.16 4.08
N VAL A 234 -8.74 18.03 3.84
CA VAL A 234 -7.31 17.83 4.13
C VAL A 234 -6.70 17.13 2.91
N PRO A 235 -6.54 17.82 1.77
CA PRO A 235 -6.19 17.18 0.49
C PRO A 235 -4.90 16.36 0.54
N GLN A 236 -3.99 16.69 1.46
CA GLN A 236 -2.74 15.98 1.69
C GLN A 236 -2.94 14.49 2.00
N VAL A 237 -4.05 14.11 2.65
CA VAL A 237 -4.33 12.70 2.95
C VAL A 237 -4.87 11.94 1.75
N ARG A 238 -5.08 12.57 0.60
CA ARG A 238 -5.59 11.95 -0.64
C ARG A 238 -4.51 11.63 -1.66
N LEU A 239 -3.26 12.00 -1.38
CA LEU A 239 -2.11 11.84 -2.28
C LEU A 239 -1.55 10.40 -2.19
N SER A 240 -2.34 9.43 -2.64
CA SER A 240 -1.95 8.02 -2.85
C SER A 240 -3.12 7.23 -3.46
N ASP A 241 -2.85 6.00 -3.88
CA ASP A 241 -3.75 5.08 -4.61
C ASP A 241 -5.05 4.71 -3.91
N HIS A 242 -5.23 5.00 -2.63
CA HIS A 242 -6.51 4.78 -1.94
C HIS A 242 -7.60 5.79 -2.36
N SER A 243 -7.22 6.99 -2.83
CA SER A 243 -8.18 8.07 -3.06
C SER A 243 -9.13 7.82 -4.24
N PRO A 244 -8.71 7.21 -5.38
CA PRO A 244 -9.66 6.81 -6.44
C PRO A 244 -10.69 5.79 -5.98
N PHE A 245 -10.34 4.93 -5.01
CA PHE A 245 -11.27 3.97 -4.41
C PHE A 245 -12.32 4.67 -3.54
N TRP A 246 -11.91 5.67 -2.74
CA TRP A 246 -12.88 6.50 -2.00
C TRP A 246 -13.85 7.22 -2.94
N ASP A 247 -13.37 7.73 -4.07
CA ASP A 247 -14.17 8.48 -5.03
C ASP A 247 -15.22 7.59 -5.73
N LEU A 248 -14.92 6.31 -5.92
CA LEU A 248 -15.86 5.31 -6.44
C LEU A 248 -16.72 4.63 -5.36
N GLY A 249 -16.54 5.04 -4.10
CA GLY A 249 -17.34 4.62 -2.95
C GLY A 249 -16.90 3.31 -2.31
N TYR A 250 -15.70 2.81 -2.61
CA TYR A 250 -15.13 1.64 -1.97
C TYR A 250 -14.56 1.97 -0.58
N PRO A 251 -14.65 1.04 0.40
CA PRO A 251 -13.92 1.16 1.66
C PRO A 251 -12.42 1.02 1.39
N ALA A 252 -11.63 2.03 1.76
CA ALA A 252 -10.20 2.05 1.53
C ALA A 252 -9.44 2.70 2.69
N LEU A 253 -8.22 2.23 2.94
CA LEU A 253 -7.29 2.76 3.93
C LEU A 253 -5.98 3.16 3.27
N LEU A 254 -5.37 4.22 3.80
CA LEU A 254 -3.98 4.61 3.57
C LEU A 254 -3.14 4.19 4.78
N ILE A 255 -2.07 3.44 4.53
CA ILE A 255 -1.06 3.06 5.53
C ILE A 255 0.21 3.84 5.19
N THR A 256 0.66 4.68 6.11
CA THR A 256 1.75 5.61 5.82
C THR A 256 2.53 5.98 7.06
N ASP A 257 3.84 6.19 6.91
CA ASP A 257 4.71 6.87 7.85
C ASP A 257 4.55 8.39 7.82
N THR A 258 3.48 8.88 7.20
CA THR A 258 3.10 10.30 7.03
C THR A 258 3.91 11.08 6.00
N ALA A 259 4.72 10.39 5.18
CA ALA A 259 5.30 10.96 3.97
C ALA A 259 6.03 12.28 4.21
N PHE A 260 5.80 13.31 3.39
CA PHE A 260 6.41 14.64 3.50
C PHE A 260 6.12 15.39 4.80
N PHE A 261 5.22 14.91 5.66
CA PHE A 261 5.08 15.45 7.02
C PHE A 261 6.18 14.98 7.98
N ARG A 262 6.91 13.93 7.63
CA ARG A 262 7.97 13.33 8.44
C ARG A 262 9.28 13.21 7.66
N ASN A 263 9.23 12.67 6.45
CA ASN A 263 10.39 12.33 5.65
C ASN A 263 10.89 13.55 4.85
N PRO A 264 12.05 14.15 5.19
CA PRO A 264 12.61 15.28 4.46
C PRO A 264 13.23 14.89 3.11
N HIS A 265 13.30 13.60 2.80
CA HIS A 265 13.87 13.06 1.57
C HIS A 265 12.84 12.87 0.45
N TYR A 266 11.55 13.05 0.75
CA TYR A 266 10.43 12.89 -0.19
C TYR A 266 10.70 13.59 -1.53
N HIS A 267 10.49 12.87 -2.64
CA HIS A 267 10.73 13.36 -4.02
C HIS A 267 12.13 13.92 -4.27
N GLY A 268 13.12 13.46 -3.50
CA GLY A 268 14.50 13.95 -3.58
C GLY A 268 15.52 12.85 -3.90
N PRO A 269 16.72 13.22 -4.41
CA PRO A 269 17.80 12.28 -4.68
C PRO A 269 18.36 11.61 -3.42
N SER A 270 17.98 12.11 -2.24
CA SER A 270 18.39 11.58 -0.94
C SER A 270 17.45 10.49 -0.39
N ASP A 271 16.35 10.18 -1.08
CA ASP A 271 15.47 9.06 -0.72
C ASP A 271 16.12 7.72 -1.07
N THR A 272 17.03 7.29 -0.21
CA THR A 272 17.95 6.16 -0.40
C THR A 272 17.73 5.06 0.63
N ALA A 273 18.22 3.86 0.38
CA ALA A 273 18.03 2.72 1.28
C ALA A 273 18.47 2.96 2.74
N ASP A 274 19.47 3.84 2.93
CA ASP A 274 20.06 4.13 4.24
C ASP A 274 19.17 5.02 5.12
N THR A 275 18.11 5.61 4.56
CA THR A 275 17.12 6.39 5.32
C THR A 275 16.06 5.50 5.98
N LEU A 276 15.98 4.22 5.59
CA LEU A 276 14.90 3.32 6.01
C LEU A 276 15.20 2.63 7.35
N ASP A 277 14.19 2.57 8.21
CA ASP A 277 14.14 1.75 9.41
C ASP A 277 13.55 0.36 9.07
N LEU A 278 14.43 -0.60 8.81
CA LEU A 278 14.03 -1.96 8.42
C LEU A 278 13.30 -2.72 9.54
N ASP A 279 13.60 -2.44 10.81
CA ASP A 279 12.93 -3.06 11.94
C ASP A 279 11.49 -2.55 12.06
N PHE A 280 11.28 -1.24 11.84
CA PHE A 280 9.96 -0.64 11.71
C PHE A 280 9.18 -1.24 10.54
N MET A 281 9.78 -1.31 9.34
CA MET A 281 9.15 -1.94 8.16
C MET A 281 8.73 -3.40 8.41
N ALA A 282 9.58 -4.19 9.07
CA ALA A 282 9.27 -5.58 9.39
C ALA A 282 8.04 -5.71 10.30
N LYS A 283 7.92 -4.81 11.30
CA LYS A 283 6.73 -4.73 12.16
C LYS A 283 5.50 -4.27 11.40
N VAL A 284 5.63 -3.28 10.50
CA VAL A 284 4.53 -2.83 9.64
C VAL A 284 4.04 -3.99 8.78
N CYS A 285 4.95 -4.73 8.13
CA CYS A 285 4.61 -5.92 7.35
C CYS A 285 3.86 -6.97 8.19
N GLN A 286 4.36 -7.27 9.40
CA GLN A 286 3.67 -8.18 10.33
C GLN A 286 2.25 -7.70 10.65
N GLY A 287 2.08 -6.40 10.88
CA GLY A 287 0.79 -5.79 11.18
C GLY A 287 -0.18 -5.85 10.00
N VAL A 288 0.31 -5.55 8.78
CA VAL A 288 -0.45 -5.63 7.53
C VAL A 288 -0.90 -7.06 7.27
N VAL A 289 -0.02 -8.05 7.37
CA VAL A 289 -0.36 -9.48 7.21
C VAL A 289 -1.41 -9.89 8.24
N ALA A 290 -1.21 -9.55 9.52
CA ALA A 290 -2.19 -9.84 10.59
C ALA A 290 -3.55 -9.21 10.29
N ALA A 291 -3.56 -7.97 9.80
CA ALA A 291 -4.78 -7.24 9.51
C ALA A 291 -5.53 -7.84 8.32
N VAL A 292 -4.85 -8.07 7.20
CA VAL A 292 -5.44 -8.65 5.99
C VAL A 292 -5.99 -10.06 6.25
N LEU A 293 -5.28 -10.89 7.02
CA LEU A 293 -5.73 -12.24 7.40
C LEU A 293 -7.05 -12.22 8.22
N ASN A 294 -7.30 -11.13 8.94
CA ASN A 294 -8.46 -10.97 9.81
C ASN A 294 -9.63 -10.19 9.17
N LEU A 295 -9.50 -9.73 7.91
CA LEU A 295 -10.59 -9.11 7.17
C LEU A 295 -11.57 -10.16 6.64
#